data_AF-A0A482WBI6-F1
#
_entry.id   AF-A0A482WBI6-F1
#
_cell.length_a   1.000
_cell.length_b   1.000
_cell.length_c   1.000
_cell.angle_alpha   90.00
_cell.angle_beta   90.00
_cell.angle_gamma   90.00
#
_symmetry.space_group_name_H-M   'P 1'
#
loop_
_entity.id
_entity.type
_entity.pdbx_description
1 polymer ?
#
loop_
_entity_poly.entity_id
_entity_poly.type
_entity_poly.pdbx_seq_one_letter_code
_entity_poly.pdbx_strand_id
1 'polypeptide(L)'
;MVFSQQQKIFMVEAYLRNGRKVEGVWEYSISACIEEFRTEFPEMLFEYEKFRQTLDLCVSNFRETGSVVRKKGSGRPKKRTPEVIENVQQIMEAASSSSLCHFSQQVDLSVG
;
A
#
# COMPACT_ATOMS: atom_id res chain seq x y z
N MET A 1 -0.66 6.76 15.37
CA MET A 1 -0.04 7.61 14.33
C MET A 1 0.35 6.73 13.15
N VAL A 2 0.10 7.18 11.91
CA VAL A 2 0.38 6.41 10.69
C VAL A 2 1.35 7.20 9.82
N PHE A 3 2.56 6.69 9.63
CA PHE A 3 3.52 7.27 8.69
C PHE A 3 3.04 7.08 7.25
N SER A 4 3.20 8.11 6.43
CA SER A 4 2.91 8.07 5.00
C SER A 4 3.85 7.10 4.28
N GLN A 5 3.51 6.72 3.05
CA GLN A 5 4.38 5.86 2.25
C GLN A 5 5.75 6.52 2.00
N GLN A 6 5.77 7.80 1.66
CA GLN A 6 7.00 8.56 1.43
C GLN A 6 7.87 8.62 2.68
N GLN A 7 7.26 8.85 3.85
CA GLN A 7 7.97 8.85 5.13
C GLN A 7 8.58 7.47 5.44
N LYS A 8 7.84 6.38 5.20
CA LYS A 8 8.37 5.02 5.41
C LYS A 8 9.54 4.69 4.50
N ILE A 9 9.46 5.09 3.23
CA ILE A 9 10.56 4.91 2.27
C ILE A 9 11.79 5.65 2.79
N PHE A 10 11.64 6.92 3.14
CA PHE A 10 12.74 7.73 3.68
C PHE A 10 13.33 7.12 4.96
N MET A 11 12.51 6.64 5.89
CA MET A 11 12.98 5.99 7.13
C MET A 11 13.92 4.81 6.83
N VAL A 12 13.56 3.95 5.87
CA VAL A 12 14.38 2.79 5.50
C VAL A 12 15.66 3.23 4.79
N GLU A 13 15.56 4.19 3.86
CA GLU A 13 16.72 4.73 3.13
C GLU A 13 17.72 5.37 4.09
N ALA A 14 17.27 6.28 4.96
CA ALA A 14 18.10 6.94 5.95
C ALA A 14 18.73 5.94 6.93
N TYR A 15 17.99 4.92 7.36
CA TYR A 15 18.52 3.88 8.24
C TYR A 15 19.63 3.06 7.58
N LEU A 16 19.44 2.63 6.33
CA LEU A 16 20.44 1.86 5.60
C LEU A 16 21.64 2.72 5.19
N ARG A 17 21.43 3.98 4.80
CA ARG A 17 22.48 4.96 4.46
C ARG A 17 23.40 5.24 5.64
N ASN A 18 22.84 5.29 6.85
CA ASN A 18 23.60 5.47 8.09
C ASN A 18 24.30 4.19 8.58
N GLY A 19 24.13 3.07 7.87
CA GLY A 19 24.82 1.83 8.17
C GLY A 19 26.34 2.01 8.03
N ARG A 20 27.09 1.65 9.07
CA ARG A 20 28.55 1.60 9.05
C ARG A 20 29.01 0.16 9.16
N LYS A 21 30.05 -0.20 8.44
CA LYS A 21 30.65 -1.53 8.52
C LYS A 21 31.84 -1.48 9.47
N VAL A 22 31.69 -2.07 10.65
CA VAL A 22 32.73 -2.17 11.69
C VAL A 22 33.10 -3.64 11.82
N GLU A 23 34.38 -3.96 11.58
CA GLU A 23 34.92 -5.34 11.67
C GLU A 23 34.13 -6.40 10.85
N GLY A 24 33.53 -5.99 9.74
CA GLY A 24 32.74 -6.89 8.90
C GLY A 24 31.25 -6.96 9.24
N VAL A 25 30.84 -6.42 10.39
CA VAL A 25 29.45 -6.35 10.86
C VAL A 25 28.85 -5.00 10.48
N TRP A 26 27.59 -5.01 10.02
CA TRP A 26 26.85 -3.77 9.77
C TRP A 26 26.22 -3.27 11.07
N GLU A 27 26.65 -2.09 11.51
CA GLU A 27 26.06 -1.33 12.61
C GLU A 27 25.15 -0.24 12.05
N TYR A 28 23.94 -0.13 12.59
CA TYR A 28 22.96 0.86 12.16
C TYR A 28 22.55 1.73 13.35
N SER A 29 22.40 3.03 13.12
CA SER A 29 22.01 4.00 14.14
C SER A 29 20.59 4.50 13.90
N ILE A 30 19.67 4.14 14.79
CA ILE A 30 18.29 4.67 14.78
C ILE A 30 18.32 6.18 15.06
N SER A 31 19.20 6.64 15.95
CA SER A 31 19.33 8.06 16.29
C SER A 31 19.71 8.90 15.08
N ALA A 32 20.69 8.47 14.29
CA ALA A 32 21.09 9.18 13.07
C ALA A 32 19.95 9.24 12.04
N CYS A 33 19.21 8.14 11.88
CA CYS A 33 18.01 8.11 11.04
C CYS A 33 16.93 9.10 11.53
N ILE A 34 16.71 9.23 12.84
CA ILE A 34 15.75 10.17 13.41
C ILE A 34 16.16 11.62 13.17
N GLU A 35 17.44 11.96 13.29
CA GLU A 35 17.92 13.31 13.03
C GLU A 35 17.74 13.71 11.56
N GLU A 36 18.06 12.83 10.63
CA GLU A 36 17.78 13.04 9.21
C GLU A 36 16.28 13.16 8.94
N PHE A 37 15.47 12.31 9.57
CA PHE A 37 14.01 12.34 9.40
C PHE A 37 13.39 13.64 9.91
N ARG A 38 13.87 14.16 11.05
CA ARG A 38 13.43 15.45 11.60
C ARG A 38 13.83 16.63 10.72
N THR A 39 14.96 16.52 10.03
CA THR A 39 15.43 17.55 9.10
C THR A 39 14.57 17.58 7.84
N GLU A 40 14.21 16.41 7.31
CA GLU A 40 13.38 16.30 6.11
C GLU A 40 11.89 16.57 6.38
N PHE A 41 11.38 16.14 7.54
CA PHE A 41 9.97 16.28 7.92
C PHE A 41 9.82 17.02 9.25
N PRO A 42 10.16 18.33 9.32
CA PRO A 42 10.19 19.09 10.57
C PRO A 42 8.81 19.26 11.22
N GLU A 43 7.74 19.25 10.42
CA GLU A 43 6.36 19.35 10.91
C GLU A 43 5.85 18.03 11.51
N MET A 44 6.57 16.92 11.32
CA MET A 44 6.12 15.61 11.76
C MET A 44 6.49 15.34 13.21
N LEU A 45 5.51 15.43 14.10
CA LEU A 45 5.65 15.01 15.50
C LEU A 45 5.40 13.51 15.65
N PHE A 46 6.36 12.78 16.23
CA PHE A 46 6.25 11.36 16.49
C PHE A 46 6.92 10.97 17.82
N GLU A 47 6.42 9.90 18.42
CA GLU A 47 7.05 9.25 19.56
C GLU A 47 8.17 8.31 19.09
N TYR A 48 9.28 8.28 19.85
CA TYR A 48 10.44 7.45 19.53
C TYR A 48 10.08 5.97 19.35
N GLU A 49 9.26 5.41 20.26
CA GLU A 49 8.85 4.00 20.18
C GLU A 49 8.00 3.69 18.95
N LYS A 50 7.11 4.60 18.55
CA LYS A 50 6.31 4.45 17.33
C LYS A 50 7.17 4.50 16.07
N PHE A 51 8.17 5.39 16.06
CA PHE A 51 9.15 5.48 14.97
C PHE A 51 9.94 4.18 14.86
N ARG A 52 10.52 3.72 15.98
CA ARG A 52 11.30 2.48 16.04
C ARG A 52 10.49 1.27 15.59
N GLN A 53 9.28 1.08 16.13
CA GLN A 53 8.41 -0.04 15.73
C GLN A 53 8.09 -0.02 14.23
N THR A 54 7.84 1.18 13.67
CA THR A 54 7.56 1.32 12.23
C THR A 54 8.80 1.03 11.39
N LEU A 55 9.96 1.52 11.83
CA LEU A 55 11.24 1.28 11.16
C LEU A 55 11.57 -0.21 11.14
N ASP A 56 11.51 -0.88 12.28
CA ASP A 56 11.80 -2.32 12.41
C ASP A 56 10.91 -3.14 11.47
N LEU A 57 9.61 -2.83 11.42
CA LEU A 57 8.67 -3.47 10.50
C LEU A 57 9.02 -3.21 9.03
N CYS A 58 9.34 -1.96 8.67
CA CYS A 58 9.66 -1.61 7.29
C CYS A 58 10.97 -2.26 6.83
N VAL A 59 11.98 -2.34 7.70
CA VAL A 59 13.26 -2.98 7.41
C VAL A 59 13.09 -4.50 7.28
N SER A 60 12.32 -5.15 8.16
CA SER A 60 11.99 -6.57 8.04
C SER A 60 11.28 -6.87 6.72
N ASN A 61 10.22 -6.11 6.39
CA ASN A 61 9.51 -6.26 5.11
C ASN A 61 10.43 -6.03 3.89
N PHE A 62 11.31 -5.03 3.96
CA PHE A 62 12.23 -4.74 2.88
C PHE A 62 13.24 -5.86 2.67
N ARG A 63 13.76 -6.46 3.75
CA ARG A 63 14.68 -7.61 3.66
C ARG A 63 14.00 -8.86 3.10
N GLU A 64 12.73 -9.10 3.43
CA GLU A 64 12.00 -10.28 2.99
C GLU A 64 11.43 -10.14 1.58
N THR A 65 10.91 -8.96 1.23
CA THR A 65 10.10 -8.76 0.02
C THR A 65 10.66 -7.71 -0.95
N GLY A 66 11.72 -6.99 -0.56
CA GLY A 66 12.25 -5.85 -1.31
C GLY A 66 11.32 -4.62 -1.30
N SER A 67 10.22 -4.66 -0.56
CA SER A 67 9.22 -3.60 -0.55
C SER A 67 9.04 -3.00 0.85
N VAL A 68 9.04 -1.68 0.92
CA VAL A 68 8.70 -0.91 2.12
C VAL A 68 7.17 -0.76 2.26
N VAL A 69 6.45 -0.95 1.16
CA VAL A 69 4.99 -0.83 1.09
C VAL A 69 4.34 -2.21 1.06
N ARG A 70 3.10 -2.29 1.56
CA ARG A 70 2.26 -3.43 1.20
C ARG A 70 2.10 -3.45 -0.30
N LYS A 71 2.43 -4.58 -0.93
CA LYS A 71 2.06 -4.84 -2.33
C LYS A 71 0.57 -4.53 -2.47
N LYS A 72 0.17 -3.74 -3.47
CA LYS A 72 -1.25 -3.56 -3.78
C LYS A 72 -1.83 -4.96 -3.89
N GLY A 73 -2.81 -5.28 -3.04
CA GLY A 73 -3.53 -6.53 -3.16
C GLY A 73 -4.01 -6.62 -4.60
N SER A 74 -3.86 -7.78 -5.23
CA SER A 74 -4.39 -8.02 -6.57
C SER A 74 -5.89 -7.78 -6.67
N GLY A 75 -6.56 -7.64 -5.51
CA GLY A 75 -8.00 -7.55 -5.40
C GLY A 75 -8.63 -8.86 -5.86
N ARG A 76 -9.91 -9.03 -5.58
CA ARG A 76 -10.68 -9.98 -6.37
C ARG A 76 -10.83 -9.36 -7.77
N PRO A 77 -10.49 -10.08 -8.86
CA PRO A 77 -10.75 -9.60 -10.20
C PRO A 77 -12.21 -9.15 -10.32
N LYS A 78 -12.45 -7.93 -10.79
CA LYS A 78 -13.81 -7.45 -11.04
C LYS A 78 -14.35 -8.18 -12.28
N LYS A 79 -15.60 -8.69 -12.20
CA LYS A 79 -16.32 -9.24 -13.37
C LYS A 79 -16.69 -8.20 -14.45
N ARG A 80 -16.20 -6.94 -14.34
CA ARG A 80 -16.49 -5.85 -15.30
C ARG A 80 -15.51 -5.92 -16.48
N THR A 81 -15.71 -6.88 -17.38
CA THR A 81 -15.04 -6.91 -18.69
C THR A 81 -15.78 -5.99 -19.68
N PRO A 82 -15.12 -5.49 -20.74
CA PRO A 82 -15.78 -4.67 -21.77
C PRO A 82 -16.98 -5.38 -22.41
N GLU A 83 -16.87 -6.70 -22.61
CA GLU A 83 -17.95 -7.55 -23.12
C GLU A 83 -19.19 -7.54 -22.22
N VAL A 84 -19.00 -7.59 -20.90
CA VAL A 84 -20.10 -7.52 -19.93
C VAL A 84 -20.74 -6.14 -19.91
N ILE A 85 -19.95 -5.08 -20.11
CA ILE A 85 -20.46 -3.70 -20.19
C ILE A 85 -21.34 -3.53 -21.45
N GLU A 86 -20.88 -4.03 -22.59
CA GLU A 86 -21.61 -3.95 -23.85
C GLU A 86 -22.91 -4.77 -23.81
N ASN A 87 -22.86 -5.98 -23.24
CA ASN A 87 -24.05 -6.81 -23.04
C ASN A 87 -25.09 -6.12 -22.14
N VAL A 88 -24.64 -5.52 -21.03
CA VAL A 88 -25.50 -4.73 -20.14
C VAL A 88 -26.15 -3.55 -20.87
N GLN A 89 -25.40 -2.83 -21.70
CA GLN A 89 -25.93 -1.71 -22.51
C GLN A 89 -26.99 -2.18 -23.51
N GLN A 90 -26.73 -3.27 -24.23
CA GLN A 90 -27.68 -3.83 -25.20
C GLN A 90 -29.00 -4.27 -24.54
N ILE A 91 -28.93 -4.90 -23.35
CA ILE A 91 -30.15 -5.31 -22.63
C ILE A 91 -30.91 -4.08 -22.11
N MET A 92 -30.21 -3.04 -21.64
CA MET A 92 -30.87 -1.79 -21.23
C MET A 92 -31.57 -1.07 -22.39
N GLU A 93 -30.98 -1.10 -23.59
CA GLU A 93 -31.60 -0.55 -24.80
C GLU A 93 -32.81 -1.36 -25.26
N ALA A 94 -32.77 -2.69 -25.14
CA ALA A 94 -33.86 -3.58 -25.57
C ALA A 94 -35.01 -3.71 -24.56
N ALA A 95 -34.74 -3.63 -23.24
CA ALA A 95 -35.71 -3.91 -22.18
C ALA A 95 -35.50 -3.00 -20.95
N SER A 96 -35.71 -1.70 -21.15
CA SER A 96 -35.46 -0.63 -20.16
C SER A 96 -36.30 -0.70 -18.88
N SER A 97 -37.36 -1.53 -18.83
CA SER A 97 -38.27 -1.69 -17.68
C SER A 97 -38.04 -2.95 -16.85
N SER A 98 -37.02 -3.75 -17.16
CA SER A 98 -36.71 -4.97 -16.41
C SER A 98 -36.23 -4.66 -14.99
N SER A 99 -36.67 -5.46 -14.01
CA SER A 99 -36.21 -5.28 -12.62
C SER A 99 -34.74 -5.63 -12.50
N LEU A 100 -34.02 -4.97 -11.58
CA LEU A 100 -32.60 -5.23 -11.34
C LEU A 100 -32.30 -6.71 -11.03
N CYS A 101 -33.22 -7.42 -10.36
CA CYS A 101 -33.07 -8.84 -10.06
C CYS A 101 -33.15 -9.71 -11.32
N HIS A 102 -34.11 -9.43 -12.21
CA HIS A 102 -34.22 -10.14 -13.49
C HIS A 102 -33.00 -9.86 -14.38
N PHE A 103 -32.56 -8.60 -14.39
CA PHE A 103 -31.37 -8.18 -15.11
C PHE A 103 -30.12 -8.90 -14.61
N SER A 104 -29.95 -8.97 -13.29
CA SER A 104 -28.77 -9.59 -12.66
C SER A 104 -28.68 -11.09 -12.94
N GLN A 105 -29.83 -11.79 -12.99
CA GLN A 105 -29.91 -13.19 -13.41
C GLN A 105 -29.51 -13.38 -14.88
N GLN A 106 -29.89 -12.45 -15.76
CA GLN A 106 -29.59 -12.52 -17.18
C GLN A 106 -28.10 -12.34 -17.49
N VAL A 107 -27.39 -11.50 -16.71
CA VAL A 107 -25.96 -11.21 -16.92
C VAL A 107 -25.02 -11.98 -15.97
N ASP A 108 -25.54 -12.90 -15.15
CA ASP A 108 -24.79 -13.63 -14.10
C ASP A 108 -23.95 -12.71 -13.18
N LEU A 109 -24.55 -11.57 -12.82
CA LEU A 109 -23.97 -10.62 -11.86
C LEU A 109 -24.83 -10.60 -10.60
N SER A 110 -24.20 -10.49 -9.43
CA SER A 110 -24.91 -10.22 -8.18
C SER A 110 -25.10 -8.70 -8.03
N VAL A 111 -26.26 -8.28 -7.52
CA VAL A 111 -26.60 -6.87 -7.23
C VAL A 111 -26.25 -6.45 -5.79
N GLY A 112 -25.70 -7.36 -4.98
CA GLY A 112 -25.44 -7.17 -3.55
C GLY A 112 -25.47 -8.49 -2.81
#